data_AF-A0A9E4UVW9-F1
#
_entry.id   AF-A0A9E4UVW9-F1
#
_cell.length_a   1.000
_cell.length_b   1.000
_cell.length_c   1.000
_cell.angle_alpha   90.00
_cell.angle_beta   90.00
_cell.angle_gamma   90.00
#
_symmetry.space_group_name_H-M   'P 1'
#
loop_
_entity.id
_entity.type
_entity.pdbx_description
1 polymer ?
#
loop_
_entity_poly.entity_id
_entity_poly.type
_entity_poly.pdbx_seq_one_letter_code
_entity_poly.pdbx_strand_id
1 'polypeptide(L)' 'MLDLLKSHFGYDQFLPLQEDVITWVMDRKDALAVMPTGGGKSLCYQLPAVCFPGLTLV' A
#
# COMPACT_ATOMS: atom_id res chain seq x y z
N MET A 1 -3.37 1.41 10.44
CA MET A 1 -2.84 0.86 9.18
C MET A 1 -2.39 -0.58 9.35
N LEU A 2 -1.62 -0.90 10.39
CA LEU A 2 -1.21 -2.29 10.69
C LEU A 2 -2.39 -3.25 10.94
N ASP A 3 -3.45 -2.82 11.60
CA ASP A 3 -4.64 -3.67 11.77
C ASP A 3 -5.29 -4.06 10.44
N LEU A 4 -5.36 -3.11 9.50
CA LEU A 4 -5.91 -3.33 8.16
C LEU A 4 -5.00 -4.21 7.31
N LEU A 5 -3.69 -3.98 7.42
CA LEU A 5 -2.66 -4.83 6.82
C LEU A 5 -2.81 -6.28 7.31
N LYS A 6 -2.97 -6.48 8.62
CA LYS A 6 -3.12 -7.80 9.21
C LYS A 6 -4.45 -8.44 8.82
N SER A 7 -5.56 -7.71 8.89
CA SER A 7 -6.90 -8.27 8.65
C SER A 7 -7.16 -8.61 7.18
N HIS A 8 -6.60 -7.87 6.23
CA HIS A 8 -6.82 -8.11 4.80
C HIS A 8 -5.69 -8.89 4.12
N PHE A 9 -4.44 -8.72 4.56
CA PHE A 9 -3.26 -9.30 3.90
C PHE A 9 -2.45 -10.26 4.79
N GLY A 10 -2.76 -10.34 6.09
CA GLY A 10 -2.11 -11.28 7.01
C GLY A 10 -0.71 -10.89 7.47
N TYR A 11 -0.18 -9.75 7.03
CA TYR A 11 1.17 -9.29 7.39
C TYR A 11 1.19 -8.53 8.71
N ASP A 12 2.24 -8.73 9.50
CA ASP A 12 2.44 -8.07 10.80
C ASP A 12 3.19 -6.74 10.68
N GLN A 13 3.91 -6.54 9.59
CA GLN A 13 4.73 -5.34 9.35
C GLN A 13 4.87 -5.05 7.86
N PHE A 14 5.16 -3.80 7.55
CA PHE A 14 5.53 -3.37 6.21
C PHE A 14 6.98 -3.76 5.88
N LEU A 15 7.23 -4.03 4.59
CA LEU A 15 8.59 -4.04 4.05
C LEU A 15 9.10 -2.60 3.91
N PRO A 16 10.44 -2.39 3.79
CA PRO A 16 11.00 -1.07 3.59
C PRO A 16 10.32 -0.30 2.46
N LEU A 17 10.10 1.00 2.68
CA LEU A 17 9.45 1.96 1.77
C LEU A 17 7.95 1.77 1.53
N GLN A 18 7.35 0.61 1.87
CA GLN A 18 5.92 0.41 1.63
C GLN A 18 5.06 1.38 2.43
N GLU A 19 5.34 1.53 3.72
CA GLU A 19 4.58 2.42 4.60
C GLU A 19 4.65 3.88 4.13
N ASP A 20 5.83 4.33 3.69
CA ASP A 20 6.03 5.69 3.17
C ASP A 20 5.21 5.93 1.90
N VAL A 21 5.28 5.01 0.93
CA VAL A 21 4.52 5.10 -0.33
C VAL A 21 3.01 5.04 -0.07
N ILE A 22 2.57 4.10 0.78
CA ILE A 22 1.16 3.95 1.13
C ILE A 22 0.65 5.22 1.81
N THR A 23 1.39 5.77 2.77
CA THR A 23 1.02 6.99 3.48
C THR A 23 0.90 8.17 2.51
N TRP A 24 1.84 8.28 1.55
CA TRP A 24 1.80 9.31 0.52
C TRP A 24 0.57 9.21 -0.39
N VAL A 25 0.19 7.98 -0.79
CA VAL A 25 -1.02 7.72 -1.58
C VAL A 25 -2.28 7.98 -0.74
N MET A 26 -2.28 7.62 0.55
CA MET A 26 -3.37 7.88 1.49
C MET A 26 -3.63 9.39 1.67
N ASP A 27 -2.58 10.21 1.59
CA ASP A 27 -2.64 11.67 1.54
C ASP A 27 -3.17 12.24 0.21
N ARG A 28 -3.61 11.38 -0.72
CA ARG A 28 -4.08 11.75 -2.07
C ARG A 28 -3.01 12.43 -2.93
N LYS A 29 -1.74 12.05 -2.77
CA LYS A 29 -0.63 12.54 -3.57
C LYS A 29 -0.17 11.51 -4.60
N ASP A 30 0.28 11.98 -5.75
CA ASP A 30 0.92 11.14 -6.76
C ASP A 30 2.27 10.61 -6.26
N ALA A 31 2.59 9.36 -6.61
CA ALA A 31 3.82 8.70 -6.20
C ALA A 31 4.49 7.97 -7.37
N LEU A 32 5.82 8.10 -7.46
CA LEU A 32 6.67 7.23 -8.29
C LEU A 32 7.44 6.28 -7.37
N ALA A 33 6.98 5.03 -7.28
CA ALA A 33 7.64 4.01 -6.46
C ALA A 33 8.59 3.14 -7.29
N VAL A 34 9.90 3.28 -7.04
CA VAL A 34 10.93 2.44 -7.67
C VAL A 34 11.37 1.38 -6.67
N MET A 35 10.92 0.14 -6.90
CA MET A 35 11.22 -0.98 -6.01
C MET A 35 11.51 -2.25 -6.85
N PRO A 36 12.34 -3.20 -6.39
CA PRO A 36 12.63 -4.42 -7.12
C PRO A 36 11.41 -5.34 -7.24
N THR A 37 11.44 -6.28 -8.18
CA THR A 37 10.46 -7.38 -8.22
C THR A 37 10.55 -8.20 -6.92
N GLY A 38 9.40 -8.59 -6.36
CA GLY A 38 9.34 -9.20 -5.03
C GLY A 38 9.41 -8.20 -3.86
N GLY A 39 9.74 -6.93 -4.08
CA GLY A 39 9.78 -5.89 -3.05
C GLY A 39 8.41 -5.41 -2.55
N GLY A 40 7.32 -6.09 -2.91
CA GLY A 40 5.98 -5.79 -2.40
C GLY A 40 5.30 -4.53 -2.96
N LYS A 41 5.65 -4.09 -4.18
CA LYS A 41 5.00 -2.95 -4.87
C LYS A 41 3.48 -3.06 -4.93
N SER A 42 2.93 -4.27 -5.07
CA SER A 42 1.49 -4.48 -5.20
C SER A 42 0.70 -4.02 -3.98
N LEU A 43 1.27 -4.20 -2.78
CA LEU A 43 0.65 -3.74 -1.56
C LEU A 43 0.49 -2.22 -1.53
N CYS A 44 1.39 -1.48 -2.19
CA CYS A 44 1.39 -0.02 -2.22
C CYS A 44 0.19 0.60 -2.93
N TYR A 45 -0.54 -0.16 -3.76
CA TYR A 45 -1.83 0.27 -4.32
C TYR A 45 -3.02 -0.56 -3.79
N GLN A 46 -2.79 -1.82 -3.38
CA GLN A 46 -3.87 -2.68 -2.87
C GLN A 46 -4.35 -2.26 -1.46
N LEU A 47 -3.45 -1.85 -0.56
CA LEU A 47 -3.85 -1.41 0.77
C LEU A 47 -4.60 -0.06 0.72
N PRO A 48 -4.16 0.95 -0.06
CA PRO A 48 -4.98 2.14 -0.30
C PRO A 48 -6.35 1.83 -0.94
N ALA A 49 -6.41 0.85 -1.85
CA ALA A 49 -7.65 0.48 -2.52
C ALA A 49 -8.74 -0.01 -1.57
N VAL A 50 -8.39 -0.69 -0.48
CA VAL A 50 -9.38 -1.12 0.53
C VAL A 50 -9.79 0.01 1.48
N CYS A 51 -8.98 1.08 1.58
CA CYS A 51 -9.29 2.25 2.41
C CYS A 51 -10.20 3.25 1.71
N PHE A 52 -10.02 3.44 0.41
CA PHE A 52 -10.77 4.43 -0.35
C PHE A 52 -12.14 3.89 -0.79
N PRO A 53 -13.18 4.76 -0.84
CA PRO A 53 -14.43 4.37 -1.46
C PRO A 53 -14.22 4.17 -2.98
N GLY A 54 -14.86 3.16 -3.54
CA GLY A 54 -14.87 2.90 -4.98
C GLY A 54 -13.91 1.79 -5.42
N LEU A 55 -13.46 1.86 -6.68
CA LEU A 55 -12.61 0.88 -7.34
C LEU A 55 -11.25 1.50 -7.67
N THR A 56 -10.17 0.78 -7.40
CA THR A 56 -8.82 1.11 -7.91
C THR A 56 -8.60 0.42 -9.25
N LEU A 57 -8.14 1.17 -10.25
CA LEU A 57 -7.79 0.67 -11.58
C LEU A 57 -6.28 0.42 -11.68
N VAL A 58 -5.88 -0.71 -12.27
CA VAL A 58 -4.48 -1.17 -12.41
C VAL A 58 -4.23 -1.63 -13.84
#